data_AF-A0A2H5B6X4-F1
#
_entry.id   AF-A0A2H5B6X4-F1
#
_cell.length_a   1.000
_cell.length_b   1.000
_cell.length_c   1.000
_cell.angle_alpha   90.00
_cell.angle_beta   90.00
_cell.angle_gamma   90.00
#
_symmetry.space_group_name_H-M   'P 1'
#
loop_
_entity.id
_entity.type
_entity.pdbx_description
1 polymer ?
#
loop_
_entity_poly.entity_id
_entity_poly.type
_entity_poly.pdbx_seq_one_letter_code
_entity_poly.pdbx_strand_id
1 'polypeptide(L)'
;MSRSLTPAEQQTLAQLRSEIDAIALQATRLQLTSTTVLAGPTPGPDYTVLHTRFQQLGLRLGELVNRGLVVVEESLDPAMAANTVISRGANPTVERLELRPGLLVGANETSVTARAIILIHELSHALFEHPLHPVKDYAYRAGWAWGYLPAALAESNADTFAEAAALTAERMQQRWGRYQALGRVPAQRFALAKARGVTDLGAALAYADIHLNRAWLRANDAKGMALSDHRKDKWPGIKAGWQAEPDFTGLLTIESRLQSLGLIGPREDGILLNGLTSTDKATVVGVYAYTAALKDALAGANPTPTQAGQTVVYDPATKRLLLPHAVAGAGAVPLAKQIIDALITATPVPATMPKAFALHRSTIVDLLVANDRPTELAALGPLRALFAATPATRPTPAQWQDLAFDLLIAAITDISGRWERTAVRAVDAAIGPAAERPALATLDQALAEDIDRAAAIRKELPSTEQEFRKMSIALDTVTAAVVTLYPARKAAYEALQQRLKPFLPGAGIL
;
A
#
# COMPACT_ATOMS: atom_id res chain seq x y z
N MET A 1 15.57 -12.40 -13.24
CA MET A 1 16.07 -13.78 -13.37
C MET A 1 16.11 -14.37 -11.97
N SER A 2 15.42 -15.47 -11.74
CA SER A 2 15.41 -16.14 -10.44
C SER A 2 16.62 -17.06 -10.29
N ARG A 3 17.24 -17.07 -9.11
CA ARG A 3 18.33 -17.99 -8.76
C ARG A 3 18.15 -18.59 -7.37
N SER A 4 18.83 -19.70 -7.10
CA SER A 4 18.92 -20.26 -5.76
C SER A 4 19.70 -19.33 -4.81
N LEU A 5 19.42 -19.47 -3.52
CA LEU A 5 20.15 -18.74 -2.47
C LEU A 5 21.59 -19.25 -2.36
N THR A 6 22.53 -18.32 -2.22
CA THR A 6 23.92 -18.61 -1.82
C THR A 6 23.99 -19.08 -0.36
N PRO A 7 25.09 -19.71 0.08
CA PRO A 7 25.23 -20.14 1.48
C PRO A 7 25.08 -18.99 2.50
N ALA A 8 25.57 -17.79 2.18
CA ALA A 8 25.41 -16.62 3.05
C ALA A 8 23.95 -16.17 3.13
N GLU A 9 23.24 -16.12 2.00
CA GLU A 9 21.82 -15.78 1.96
C GLU A 9 20.95 -16.82 2.68
N GLN A 10 21.34 -18.11 2.64
CA GLN A 10 20.68 -19.17 3.42
C GLN A 10 20.83 -18.93 4.93
N GLN A 11 22.01 -18.49 5.39
CA GLN A 11 22.23 -18.12 6.80
C GLN A 11 21.37 -16.92 7.19
N THR A 12 21.29 -15.90 6.33
CA THR A 12 20.41 -14.75 6.57
C THR A 12 18.94 -15.16 6.60
N LEU A 13 18.50 -16.04 5.69
CA LEU A 13 17.13 -16.55 5.71
C LEU A 13 16.83 -17.34 6.99
N ALA A 14 17.80 -18.10 7.52
CA ALA A 14 17.67 -18.77 8.80
C ALA A 14 17.51 -17.77 9.96
N GLN A 15 18.25 -16.65 9.95
CA GLN A 15 18.08 -15.57 10.93
C GLN A 15 16.70 -14.92 10.84
N LEU A 16 16.21 -14.64 9.63
CA LEU A 16 14.86 -14.11 9.41
C LEU A 16 13.81 -15.08 9.94
N ARG A 17 13.96 -16.39 9.69
CA ARG A 17 13.07 -17.41 10.23
C ARG A 17 13.05 -17.40 11.76
N SER A 18 14.22 -17.37 12.40
CA SER A 18 14.29 -17.32 13.87
C SER A 18 13.61 -16.09 14.45
N GLU A 19 13.73 -14.93 13.79
CA GLU A 19 13.02 -13.71 14.19
C GLU A 19 11.50 -13.84 14.01
N ILE A 20 11.05 -14.45 12.90
CA ILE A 20 9.62 -14.76 12.68
C ILE A 20 9.08 -15.68 13.78
N ASP A 21 9.80 -16.74 14.11
CA ASP A 21 9.43 -17.68 15.18
C ASP A 21 9.36 -16.96 16.55
N ALA A 22 10.29 -16.05 16.83
CA ALA A 22 10.29 -15.26 18.06
C ALA A 22 9.08 -14.32 18.15
N ILE A 23 8.73 -13.63 17.05
CA ILE A 23 7.54 -12.78 16.97
C ILE A 23 6.27 -13.63 17.14
N ALA A 24 6.17 -14.76 16.43
CA ALA A 24 5.03 -15.66 16.52
C ALA A 24 4.83 -16.21 17.95
N LEU A 25 5.91 -16.62 18.62
CA LEU A 25 5.85 -17.11 20.00
C LEU A 25 5.29 -16.06 20.98
N GLN A 26 5.62 -14.78 20.79
CA GLN A 26 5.13 -13.69 21.63
C GLN A 26 3.71 -13.24 21.27
N ALA A 27 3.28 -13.49 20.03
CA ALA A 27 1.96 -13.17 19.52
C ALA A 27 0.87 -14.13 20.05
N THR A 28 0.73 -14.26 21.37
CA THR A 28 -0.41 -14.98 21.98
C THR A 28 -1.73 -14.31 21.61
N ARG A 29 -2.87 -15.02 21.72
CA ARG A 29 -4.20 -14.44 21.45
C ARG A 29 -4.43 -13.09 22.16
N LEU A 30 -4.07 -12.98 23.44
CA LEU A 30 -4.19 -11.73 24.21
C LEU A 30 -3.31 -10.62 23.64
N GLN A 31 -2.07 -10.95 23.28
CA GLN A 31 -1.13 -9.99 22.69
C GLN A 31 -1.64 -9.52 21.32
N LEU A 32 -2.15 -10.42 20.48
CA LEU A 32 -2.78 -10.07 19.20
C LEU A 32 -4.03 -9.21 19.39
N THR A 33 -4.91 -9.53 20.36
CA THR A 33 -6.08 -8.69 20.66
C THR A 33 -5.71 -7.25 21.00
N SER A 34 -4.62 -7.05 21.74
CA SER A 34 -4.14 -5.71 22.10
C SER A 34 -3.58 -4.91 20.91
N THR A 35 -3.30 -5.54 19.77
CA THR A 35 -2.85 -4.85 18.55
C THR A 35 -3.99 -4.15 17.81
N THR A 36 -5.24 -4.53 18.11
CA THR A 36 -6.47 -3.99 17.49
C THR A 36 -6.53 -4.10 15.97
N VAL A 37 -5.69 -4.93 15.33
CA VAL A 37 -5.64 -5.04 13.85
C VAL A 37 -6.92 -5.59 13.22
N LEU A 38 -7.79 -6.25 13.99
CA LEU A 38 -9.12 -6.69 13.55
C LEU A 38 -10.25 -5.74 13.95
N ALA A 39 -9.93 -4.61 14.60
CA ALA A 39 -10.91 -3.66 15.16
C ALA A 39 -11.52 -2.72 14.11
N GLY A 40 -11.76 -3.22 12.90
CA GLY A 40 -12.49 -2.49 11.87
C GLY A 40 -13.97 -2.29 12.25
N PRO A 41 -14.91 -2.29 11.28
CA PRO A 41 -16.32 -2.06 11.58
C PRO A 41 -16.98 -3.19 12.40
N THR A 42 -16.29 -4.32 12.65
CA THR A 42 -16.78 -5.47 13.41
C THR A 42 -16.62 -5.27 14.93
N PRO A 43 -17.70 -5.28 15.73
CA PRO A 43 -17.61 -5.27 17.19
C PRO A 43 -17.04 -6.58 17.74
N GLY A 44 -16.15 -6.50 18.73
CA GLY A 44 -15.65 -7.67 19.48
C GLY A 44 -15.05 -8.79 18.62
N PRO A 45 -14.07 -8.51 17.74
CA PRO A 45 -13.52 -9.52 16.84
C PRO A 45 -12.85 -10.68 17.59
N ASP A 46 -13.04 -11.91 17.08
CA ASP A 46 -12.36 -13.11 17.57
C ASP A 46 -10.99 -13.24 16.90
N TYR A 47 -9.92 -13.30 17.70
CA TYR A 47 -8.55 -13.42 17.21
C TYR A 47 -8.10 -14.88 17.00
N THR A 48 -8.98 -15.87 17.19
CA THR A 48 -8.62 -17.29 17.14
C THR A 48 -8.08 -17.73 15.77
N VAL A 49 -8.73 -17.30 14.68
CA VAL A 49 -8.29 -17.63 13.31
C VAL A 49 -6.96 -16.94 12.99
N LEU A 50 -6.87 -15.63 13.24
CA LEU A 50 -5.63 -14.87 13.03
C LEU A 50 -4.47 -15.50 13.81
N HIS A 51 -4.67 -15.79 15.10
CA HIS A 51 -3.67 -16.42 15.94
C HIS A 51 -3.21 -17.76 15.38
N THR A 52 -4.14 -18.64 15.01
CA THR A 52 -3.82 -19.97 14.46
C THR A 52 -2.97 -19.85 13.19
N ARG A 53 -3.36 -18.97 12.27
CA ARG A 53 -2.58 -18.67 11.05
C ARG A 53 -1.21 -18.08 11.37
N PHE A 54 -1.14 -17.17 12.34
CA PHE A 54 0.10 -16.49 12.74
C PHE A 54 1.14 -17.47 13.29
N GLN A 55 0.70 -18.48 14.06
CA GLN A 55 1.58 -19.53 14.59
C GLN A 55 2.15 -20.47 13.50
N GLN A 56 1.58 -20.47 12.30
CA GLN A 56 2.05 -21.33 11.20
C GLN A 56 3.15 -20.70 10.35
N LEU A 57 3.43 -19.41 10.50
CA LEU A 57 4.32 -18.65 9.61
C LEU A 57 5.72 -19.30 9.51
N GLY A 58 6.45 -19.43 10.62
CA GLY A 58 7.81 -19.97 10.58
C GLY A 58 7.89 -21.44 10.14
N LEU A 59 6.87 -22.25 10.45
CA LEU A 59 6.73 -23.62 9.92
C LEU A 59 6.58 -23.60 8.40
N ARG A 60 5.72 -22.71 7.88
CA ARG A 60 5.49 -22.58 6.44
C ARG A 60 6.74 -22.14 5.70
N LEU A 61 7.52 -21.21 6.24
CA LEU A 61 8.79 -20.82 5.64
C LEU A 61 9.77 -22.00 5.57
N GLY A 62 9.86 -22.78 6.65
CA GLY A 62 10.67 -24.01 6.68
C GLY A 62 10.27 -25.02 5.61
N GLU A 63 8.97 -25.23 5.40
CA GLU A 63 8.46 -26.10 4.35
C GLU A 63 8.87 -25.63 2.95
N LEU A 64 8.69 -24.34 2.65
CA LEU A 64 9.02 -23.77 1.34
C LEU A 64 10.53 -23.88 1.05
N VAL A 65 11.38 -23.68 2.06
CA VAL A 65 12.83 -23.88 1.95
C VAL A 65 13.16 -25.34 1.65
N ASN A 66 12.59 -26.29 2.39
CA ASN A 66 12.83 -27.71 2.20
C ASN A 66 12.39 -28.22 0.82
N ARG A 67 11.35 -27.60 0.25
CA ARG A 67 10.85 -27.89 -1.11
C ARG A 67 11.64 -27.16 -2.21
N GLY A 68 12.62 -26.32 -1.87
CA GLY A 68 13.40 -25.54 -2.83
C GLY A 68 12.60 -24.44 -3.53
N LEU A 69 11.53 -23.94 -2.90
CA LEU A 69 10.64 -22.93 -3.50
C LEU A 69 11.01 -21.49 -3.13
N VAL A 70 11.94 -21.29 -2.21
CA VAL A 70 12.46 -19.95 -1.90
C VAL A 70 13.60 -19.62 -2.86
N VAL A 71 13.48 -18.50 -3.57
CA VAL A 71 14.45 -18.07 -4.60
C VAL A 71 14.79 -16.59 -4.44
N VAL A 72 15.92 -16.19 -4.99
CA VAL A 72 16.26 -14.77 -5.16
C VAL A 72 15.80 -14.32 -6.54
N GLU A 73 15.00 -13.25 -6.60
CA GLU A 73 14.54 -12.66 -7.85
C GLU A 73 14.99 -11.20 -7.95
N GLU A 74 15.99 -10.97 -8.79
CA GLU A 74 16.62 -9.65 -8.94
C GLU A 74 15.76 -8.68 -9.77
N SER A 75 14.84 -9.20 -10.59
CA SER A 75 13.95 -8.40 -11.43
C SER A 75 12.59 -8.08 -10.79
N LEU A 76 12.39 -8.38 -9.50
CA LEU A 76 11.26 -7.82 -8.76
C LEU A 76 11.30 -6.29 -8.83
N ASP A 77 10.12 -5.69 -8.89
CA ASP A 77 9.97 -4.23 -8.87
C ASP A 77 10.80 -3.64 -7.72
N PRO A 78 11.55 -2.54 -7.93
CA PRO A 78 12.31 -1.91 -6.87
C PRO A 78 11.51 -1.59 -5.59
N ALA A 79 10.20 -1.37 -5.70
CA ALA A 79 9.30 -1.14 -4.58
C ALA A 79 8.85 -2.44 -3.85
N MET A 80 9.02 -3.61 -4.46
CA MET A 80 8.68 -4.92 -3.88
C MET A 80 9.92 -5.57 -3.28
N ALA A 81 9.91 -5.87 -1.98
CA ALA A 81 11.04 -6.53 -1.33
C ALA A 81 10.98 -8.07 -1.40
N ALA A 82 9.79 -8.63 -1.57
CA ALA A 82 9.53 -10.04 -1.80
C ALA A 82 8.17 -10.21 -2.51
N ASN A 83 7.86 -11.42 -2.95
CA ASN A 83 6.63 -11.78 -3.64
C ASN A 83 6.32 -13.27 -3.47
N THR A 84 5.07 -13.62 -3.16
CA THR A 84 4.60 -15.01 -3.19
C THR A 84 3.88 -15.32 -4.51
N VAL A 85 4.45 -16.25 -5.29
CA VAL A 85 3.85 -16.71 -6.55
C VAL A 85 2.99 -17.95 -6.28
N ILE A 86 1.71 -17.85 -6.60
CA ILE A 86 0.72 -18.92 -6.48
C ILE A 86 0.20 -19.25 -7.87
N SER A 87 0.17 -20.53 -8.21
CA SER A 87 -0.39 -21.02 -9.47
C SER A 87 -1.89 -20.69 -9.54
N ARG A 88 -2.40 -20.57 -10.78
CA ARG A 88 -3.80 -20.25 -11.03
C ARG A 88 -4.66 -21.52 -11.13
N GLY A 89 -5.96 -21.38 -10.95
CA GLY A 89 -6.96 -22.44 -11.16
C GLY A 89 -7.61 -22.94 -9.87
N ALA A 90 -8.48 -23.95 -9.98
CA ALA A 90 -9.31 -24.43 -8.88
C ALA A 90 -8.54 -24.97 -7.66
N ASN A 91 -7.29 -25.44 -7.84
CA ASN A 91 -6.43 -25.94 -6.77
C ASN A 91 -5.07 -25.23 -6.82
N PRO A 92 -5.02 -23.94 -6.43
CA PRO A 92 -3.80 -23.15 -6.50
C PRO A 92 -2.75 -23.71 -5.54
N THR A 93 -1.49 -23.65 -5.96
CA THR A 93 -0.32 -24.10 -5.19
C THR A 93 0.75 -23.01 -5.18
N VAL A 94 1.48 -22.88 -4.08
CA VAL A 94 2.67 -22.00 -4.07
C VAL A 94 3.71 -22.56 -5.02
N GLU A 95 4.07 -21.75 -6.02
CA GLU A 95 5.14 -22.06 -6.97
C GLU A 95 6.48 -21.60 -6.40
N ARG A 96 6.56 -20.35 -5.94
CA ARG A 96 7.79 -19.74 -5.43
C ARG A 96 7.51 -18.68 -4.37
N LEU A 97 8.46 -18.51 -3.45
CA LEU A 97 8.62 -17.32 -2.63
C LEU A 97 9.88 -16.58 -3.11
N GLU A 98 9.67 -15.45 -3.76
CA GLU A 98 10.70 -14.67 -4.43
C GLU A 98 11.19 -13.56 -3.50
N LEU A 99 12.49 -13.51 -3.22
CA LEU A 99 13.10 -12.52 -2.33
C LEU A 99 14.04 -11.62 -3.13
N ARG A 100 14.00 -10.29 -2.91
CA ARG A 100 15.06 -9.43 -3.44
C ARG A 100 16.36 -9.60 -2.65
N PRO A 101 17.53 -9.39 -3.28
CA PRO A 101 18.82 -9.41 -2.57
C PRO A 101 18.86 -8.49 -1.34
N GLY A 102 18.20 -7.33 -1.42
CA GLY A 102 18.12 -6.37 -0.31
C GLY A 102 17.43 -6.90 0.96
N LEU A 103 16.60 -7.94 0.84
CA LEU A 103 15.99 -8.60 2.00
C LEU A 103 16.96 -9.62 2.64
N LEU A 104 17.95 -10.09 1.88
CA LEU A 104 18.90 -11.14 2.28
C LEU A 104 20.28 -10.58 2.65
N VAL A 105 20.37 -9.27 2.91
CA VAL A 105 21.58 -8.62 3.42
C VAL A 105 21.91 -9.03 4.87
N GLY A 106 23.17 -8.89 5.27
CA GLY A 106 23.60 -9.24 6.64
C GLY A 106 22.86 -8.42 7.72
N ALA A 107 22.77 -8.97 8.94
CA ALA A 107 22.14 -8.30 10.08
C ALA A 107 22.73 -6.91 10.41
N ASN A 108 23.98 -6.66 9.99
CA ASN A 108 24.68 -5.39 10.21
C ASN A 108 24.23 -4.28 9.24
N GLU A 109 23.50 -4.61 8.18
CA GLU A 109 23.11 -3.67 7.11
C GLU A 109 21.70 -3.13 7.31
N THR A 110 20.78 -3.95 7.79
CA THR A 110 19.41 -3.56 8.10
C THR A 110 18.83 -4.43 9.21
N SER A 111 17.95 -3.84 10.02
CA SER A 111 17.21 -4.53 11.09
C SER A 111 16.59 -5.83 10.59
N VAL A 112 16.99 -6.95 11.23
CA VAL A 112 16.43 -8.29 10.96
C VAL A 112 14.92 -8.28 11.19
N THR A 113 14.46 -7.64 12.25
CA THR A 113 13.02 -7.49 12.57
C THR A 113 12.25 -6.77 11.47
N ALA A 114 12.77 -5.65 10.96
CA ALA A 114 12.08 -4.92 9.89
C ALA A 114 11.91 -5.79 8.63
N ARG A 115 12.94 -6.57 8.29
CA ARG A 115 12.90 -7.50 7.16
C ARG A 115 12.01 -8.71 7.41
N ALA A 116 12.00 -9.23 8.65
CA ALA A 116 11.11 -10.31 9.06
C ALA A 116 9.64 -9.90 8.93
N ILE A 117 9.28 -8.66 9.29
CA ILE A 117 7.92 -8.13 9.13
C ILE A 117 7.49 -8.08 7.67
N ILE A 118 8.38 -7.67 6.76
CA ILE A 118 8.14 -7.71 5.31
C ILE A 118 7.93 -9.16 4.86
N LEU A 119 8.77 -10.09 5.32
CA LEU A 119 8.63 -11.51 4.96
C LEU A 119 7.34 -12.13 5.52
N ILE A 120 6.87 -11.72 6.70
CA ILE A 120 5.60 -12.16 7.28
C ILE A 120 4.41 -11.79 6.40
N HIS A 121 4.42 -10.61 5.78
CA HIS A 121 3.41 -10.21 4.79
C HIS A 121 3.34 -11.27 3.67
N GLU A 122 4.45 -11.51 2.97
CA GLU A 122 4.48 -12.42 1.82
C GLU A 122 4.18 -13.86 2.22
N LEU A 123 4.72 -14.31 3.34
CA LEU A 123 4.55 -15.66 3.86
C LEU A 123 3.09 -15.95 4.24
N SER A 124 2.34 -14.94 4.64
CA SER A 124 0.91 -15.10 4.94
C SER A 124 0.10 -15.51 3.69
N HIS A 125 0.46 -15.04 2.50
CA HIS A 125 -0.15 -15.52 1.23
C HIS A 125 0.09 -17.00 0.99
N ALA A 126 1.22 -17.53 1.48
CA ALA A 126 1.59 -18.91 1.28
C ALA A 126 0.86 -19.88 2.23
N LEU A 127 0.13 -19.41 3.26
CA LEU A 127 -0.58 -20.28 4.21
C LEU A 127 -1.56 -21.21 3.49
N PHE A 128 -1.65 -22.46 3.93
CA PHE A 128 -2.41 -23.51 3.25
C PHE A 128 -3.58 -23.99 4.13
N GLU A 129 -4.77 -23.45 3.86
CA GLU A 129 -6.05 -23.82 4.49
C GLU A 129 -7.21 -23.53 3.52
N HIS A 130 -8.39 -24.09 3.77
CA HIS A 130 -9.57 -23.85 2.94
C HIS A 130 -10.21 -22.47 3.27
N PRO A 131 -10.59 -21.65 2.28
CA PRO A 131 -10.39 -21.83 0.84
C PRO A 131 -8.91 -21.59 0.49
N LEU A 132 -8.31 -22.54 -0.24
CA LEU A 132 -6.86 -22.66 -0.50
C LEU A 132 -6.16 -21.30 -0.68
N HIS A 133 -5.16 -21.01 0.16
CA HIS A 133 -4.44 -19.72 0.21
C HIS A 133 -5.36 -18.52 0.53
N PRO A 134 -5.90 -18.46 1.76
CA PRO A 134 -6.97 -17.52 2.12
C PRO A 134 -6.52 -16.07 2.19
N VAL A 135 -5.23 -15.81 2.38
CA VAL A 135 -4.71 -14.46 2.64
C VAL A 135 -4.38 -13.75 1.33
N LYS A 136 -4.94 -12.54 1.14
CA LYS A 136 -4.80 -11.71 -0.06
C LYS A 136 -4.45 -10.26 0.30
N ASP A 137 -4.16 -9.46 -0.72
CA ASP A 137 -3.97 -8.01 -0.58
C ASP A 137 -5.28 -7.26 -0.76
N TYR A 138 -6.09 -7.20 0.30
CA TYR A 138 -7.32 -6.40 0.29
C TYR A 138 -7.02 -4.92 0.59
N ALA A 139 -6.17 -4.66 1.58
CA ALA A 139 -5.79 -3.31 2.00
C ALA A 139 -4.35 -3.28 2.51
N TYR A 140 -3.62 -2.23 2.11
CA TYR A 140 -2.28 -1.98 2.60
C TYR A 140 -2.30 -1.13 3.88
N ARG A 141 -1.37 -1.37 4.82
CA ARG A 141 -1.26 -0.64 6.11
C ARG A 141 -1.16 0.87 5.94
N ALA A 142 -0.52 1.31 4.86
CA ALA A 142 -0.37 2.71 4.47
C ALA A 142 -1.56 3.27 3.67
N GLY A 143 -2.52 2.43 3.24
CA GLY A 143 -3.66 2.78 2.39
C GLY A 143 -4.90 3.25 3.17
N TRP A 144 -5.88 3.81 2.46
CA TRP A 144 -7.11 4.33 3.06
C TRP A 144 -8.03 3.23 3.58
N ALA A 145 -8.01 2.05 2.95
CA ALA A 145 -8.87 0.93 3.30
C ALA A 145 -8.52 0.22 4.61
N TRP A 146 -7.30 0.41 5.10
CA TRP A 146 -6.84 -0.21 6.34
C TRP A 146 -7.66 0.26 7.55
N GLY A 147 -8.04 -0.65 8.45
CA GLY A 147 -8.94 -0.33 9.56
C GLY A 147 -10.42 -0.17 9.18
N TYR A 148 -10.76 -0.31 7.89
CA TYR A 148 -12.15 -0.41 7.41
C TYR A 148 -12.53 -1.83 6.95
N LEU A 149 -11.57 -2.77 6.95
CA LEU A 149 -11.86 -4.18 6.69
C LEU A 149 -12.63 -4.80 7.87
N PRO A 150 -13.74 -5.52 7.61
CA PRO A 150 -14.35 -6.41 8.60
C PRO A 150 -13.36 -7.44 9.11
N ALA A 151 -13.55 -7.93 10.34
CA ALA A 151 -12.65 -8.91 10.96
C ALA A 151 -12.33 -10.10 10.05
N ALA A 152 -13.35 -10.72 9.44
CA ALA A 152 -13.18 -11.86 8.53
C ALA A 152 -12.28 -11.57 7.31
N LEU A 153 -12.34 -10.36 6.75
CA LEU A 153 -11.45 -9.94 5.65
C LEU A 153 -10.08 -9.52 6.17
N ALA A 154 -10.01 -8.85 7.33
CA ALA A 154 -8.76 -8.44 7.95
C ALA A 154 -7.90 -9.66 8.34
N GLU A 155 -8.51 -10.72 8.87
CA GLU A 155 -7.86 -12.01 9.15
C GLU A 155 -7.28 -12.68 7.89
N SER A 156 -7.82 -12.30 6.72
CA SER A 156 -7.46 -12.80 5.40
C SER A 156 -6.69 -11.76 4.58
N ASN A 157 -6.09 -10.76 5.25
CA ASN A 157 -5.32 -9.70 4.61
C ASN A 157 -3.84 -9.74 5.07
N ALA A 158 -2.90 -9.79 4.12
CA ALA A 158 -1.48 -10.01 4.44
C ALA A 158 -0.89 -8.91 5.34
N ASP A 159 -1.27 -7.66 5.06
CA ASP A 159 -0.79 -6.52 5.81
C ASP A 159 -1.32 -6.46 7.25
N THR A 160 -2.34 -7.27 7.59
CA THR A 160 -2.76 -7.51 8.98
C THR A 160 -1.75 -8.33 9.76
N PHE A 161 -1.14 -9.33 9.12
CA PHE A 161 -0.06 -10.08 9.73
C PHE A 161 1.16 -9.19 9.93
N ALA A 162 1.50 -8.35 8.95
CA ALA A 162 2.61 -7.43 9.05
C ALA A 162 2.43 -6.37 10.16
N GLU A 163 1.23 -5.78 10.31
CA GLU A 163 0.95 -4.83 11.40
C GLU A 163 0.96 -5.51 12.77
N ALA A 164 0.35 -6.69 12.89
CA ALA A 164 0.38 -7.46 14.13
C ALA A 164 1.81 -7.84 14.54
N ALA A 165 2.63 -8.25 13.57
CA ALA A 165 4.05 -8.52 13.77
C ALA A 165 4.82 -7.27 14.21
N ALA A 166 4.59 -6.14 13.55
CA ALA A 166 5.21 -4.86 13.90
C ALA A 166 4.91 -4.48 15.35
N LEU A 167 3.63 -4.45 15.74
CA LEU A 167 3.21 -4.07 17.10
C LEU A 167 3.73 -5.05 18.16
N THR A 168 3.77 -6.33 17.84
CA THR A 168 4.33 -7.36 18.74
C THR A 168 5.83 -7.15 18.90
N ALA A 169 6.57 -6.95 17.82
CA ALA A 169 8.01 -6.71 17.84
C ALA A 169 8.39 -5.41 18.57
N GLU A 170 7.63 -4.32 18.37
CA GLU A 170 7.84 -3.07 19.11
C GLU A 170 7.69 -3.25 20.62
N ARG A 171 6.69 -4.04 21.04
CA ARG A 171 6.48 -4.37 22.46
C ARG A 171 7.63 -5.23 22.99
N MET A 172 8.01 -6.28 22.26
CA MET A 172 9.14 -7.16 22.61
C MET A 172 10.45 -6.37 22.80
N GLN A 173 10.69 -5.39 21.93
CA GLN A 173 11.93 -4.61 21.91
C GLN A 173 11.85 -3.33 22.74
N GLN A 174 10.67 -2.99 23.28
CA GLN A 174 10.39 -1.70 23.95
C GLN A 174 10.72 -0.48 23.06
N ARG A 175 10.38 -0.57 21.76
CA ARG A 175 10.66 0.45 20.74
C ARG A 175 9.39 0.84 19.98
N TRP A 176 8.46 1.52 20.67
CA TRP A 176 7.18 1.95 20.10
C TRP A 176 7.35 2.84 18.85
N GLY A 177 6.55 2.57 17.81
CA GLY A 177 6.56 3.31 16.54
C GLY A 177 7.78 3.07 15.65
N ARG A 178 8.60 2.05 15.94
CA ARG A 178 9.77 1.69 15.10
C ARG A 178 9.36 0.98 13.80
N TYR A 179 8.33 0.15 13.82
CA TYR A 179 7.92 -0.73 12.72
C TYR A 179 6.48 -0.49 12.24
N GLN A 180 5.73 0.39 12.90
CA GLN A 180 4.42 0.85 12.44
C GLN A 180 4.48 1.56 11.07
N ALA A 181 3.44 1.39 10.27
CA ALA A 181 3.27 2.15 9.03
C ALA A 181 2.77 3.57 9.38
N LEU A 182 3.67 4.54 9.26
CA LEU A 182 3.41 5.95 9.54
C LEU A 182 3.31 6.74 8.24
N GLY A 183 2.76 7.96 8.34
CA GLY A 183 2.60 8.84 7.21
C GLY A 183 1.24 9.53 7.21
N ARG A 184 1.11 10.44 6.24
CA ARG A 184 -0.06 11.29 6.07
C ARG A 184 -1.38 10.49 5.99
N VAL A 185 -1.42 9.43 5.19
CA VAL A 185 -2.65 8.62 5.03
C VAL A 185 -3.04 7.93 6.33
N PRO A 186 -2.18 7.14 7.01
CA PRO A 186 -2.49 6.60 8.34
C PRO A 186 -2.99 7.66 9.34
N ALA A 187 -2.37 8.84 9.39
CA ALA A 187 -2.75 9.90 10.32
C ALA A 187 -4.11 10.52 10.00
N GLN A 188 -4.36 10.87 8.73
CA GLN A 188 -5.64 11.41 8.27
C GLN A 188 -6.77 10.37 8.41
N ARG A 189 -6.47 9.10 8.13
CA ARG A 189 -7.39 7.98 8.34
C ARG A 189 -7.80 7.84 9.80
N PHE A 190 -6.87 8.03 10.73
CA PHE A 190 -7.19 8.03 12.16
C PHE A 190 -8.11 9.21 12.56
N ALA A 191 -7.88 10.40 12.00
CA ALA A 191 -8.79 11.54 12.19
C ALA A 191 -10.20 11.24 11.63
N LEU A 192 -10.29 10.65 10.44
CA LEU A 192 -11.55 10.23 9.84
C LEU A 192 -12.27 9.14 10.64
N ALA A 193 -11.51 8.22 11.26
CA ALA A 193 -12.08 7.21 12.14
C ALA A 193 -12.70 7.83 13.40
N LYS A 194 -12.11 8.89 13.97
CA LYS A 194 -12.69 9.66 15.08
C LYS A 194 -13.96 10.42 14.67
N ALA A 195 -14.02 10.89 13.43
CA ALA A 195 -15.18 11.56 12.86
C ALA A 195 -16.28 10.59 12.37
N ARG A 196 -16.17 9.28 12.66
CA ARG A 196 -17.18 8.29 12.30
C ARG A 196 -18.52 8.65 12.93
N GLY A 197 -19.57 8.70 12.10
CA GLY A 197 -20.91 9.11 12.50
C GLY A 197 -21.22 10.60 12.27
N VAL A 198 -20.21 11.41 11.96
CA VAL A 198 -20.37 12.80 11.48
C VAL A 198 -20.21 12.88 9.97
N THR A 199 -19.35 12.04 9.39
CA THR A 199 -19.10 11.96 7.95
C THR A 199 -18.93 10.51 7.45
N ASP A 200 -19.23 10.30 6.17
CA ASP A 200 -18.97 9.08 5.40
C ASP A 200 -17.65 9.14 4.60
N LEU A 201 -16.87 10.23 4.66
CA LEU A 201 -15.67 10.44 3.84
C LEU A 201 -14.59 9.36 4.05
N GLY A 202 -14.34 8.96 5.29
CA GLY A 202 -13.36 7.90 5.58
C GLY A 202 -13.76 6.56 4.96
N ALA A 203 -15.04 6.22 5.04
CA ALA A 203 -15.59 5.02 4.41
C ALA A 203 -15.56 5.12 2.88
N ALA A 204 -15.80 6.30 2.31
CA ALA A 204 -15.71 6.54 0.87
C ALA A 204 -14.28 6.38 0.34
N LEU A 205 -13.27 6.95 1.02
CA LEU A 205 -11.86 6.79 0.66
C LEU A 205 -11.41 5.34 0.78
N ALA A 206 -11.84 4.63 1.83
CA ALA A 206 -11.57 3.21 2.00
C ALA A 206 -12.16 2.37 0.86
N TYR A 207 -13.42 2.60 0.49
CA TYR A 207 -14.05 1.87 -0.61
C TYR A 207 -13.40 2.20 -1.97
N ALA A 208 -13.02 3.46 -2.20
CA ALA A 208 -12.29 3.85 -3.40
C ALA A 208 -10.92 3.15 -3.48
N ASP A 209 -10.20 3.03 -2.37
CA ASP A 209 -8.91 2.35 -2.29
C ASP A 209 -9.04 0.85 -2.56
N ILE A 210 -10.02 0.18 -1.95
CA ILE A 210 -10.34 -1.23 -2.27
C ILE A 210 -10.64 -1.38 -3.77
N HIS A 211 -11.53 -0.55 -4.31
CA HIS A 211 -11.97 -0.66 -5.71
C HIS A 211 -10.79 -0.50 -6.69
N LEU A 212 -9.96 0.54 -6.52
CA LEU A 212 -8.79 0.76 -7.36
C LEU A 212 -7.70 -0.29 -7.14
N ASN A 213 -7.52 -0.78 -5.91
CA ASN A 213 -6.60 -1.87 -5.61
C ASN A 213 -6.96 -3.15 -6.37
N ARG A 214 -8.25 -3.52 -6.37
CA ARG A 214 -8.73 -4.69 -7.12
C ARG A 214 -8.61 -4.52 -8.63
N ALA A 215 -8.91 -3.33 -9.15
CA ALA A 215 -8.71 -3.02 -10.56
C ALA A 215 -7.23 -3.18 -10.97
N TRP A 216 -6.30 -2.65 -10.15
CA TRP A 216 -4.86 -2.74 -10.40
C TRP A 216 -4.33 -4.18 -10.36
N LEU A 217 -4.71 -4.96 -9.34
CA LEU A 217 -4.34 -6.38 -9.24
C LEU A 217 -4.85 -7.17 -10.45
N ARG A 218 -6.10 -6.92 -10.86
CA ARG A 218 -6.68 -7.61 -12.02
C ARG A 218 -6.06 -7.17 -13.34
N ALA A 219 -5.67 -5.90 -13.48
CA ALA A 219 -4.92 -5.42 -14.63
C ALA A 219 -3.54 -6.09 -14.72
N ASN A 220 -2.89 -6.35 -13.56
CA ASN A 220 -1.63 -7.10 -13.52
C ASN A 220 -1.81 -8.54 -14.03
N ASP A 221 -2.91 -9.21 -13.65
CA ASP A 221 -3.22 -10.55 -14.15
C ASP A 221 -3.44 -10.58 -15.66
N ALA A 222 -4.18 -9.59 -16.18
CA ALA A 222 -4.45 -9.41 -17.60
C ALA A 222 -3.15 -9.14 -18.38
N LYS A 223 -2.27 -8.30 -17.83
CA LYS A 223 -0.91 -8.08 -18.37
C LYS A 223 -0.14 -9.40 -18.48
N GLY A 224 -0.12 -10.21 -17.43
CA GLY A 224 0.55 -11.52 -17.45
C GLY A 224 0.03 -12.45 -18.56
N MET A 225 -1.29 -12.52 -18.71
CA MET A 225 -1.94 -13.32 -19.78
C MET A 225 -1.67 -12.74 -21.18
N ALA A 226 -1.68 -11.42 -21.33
CA ALA A 226 -1.44 -10.75 -22.62
C ALA A 226 -0.01 -10.95 -23.13
N LEU A 227 0.97 -10.94 -22.22
CA LEU A 227 2.39 -11.14 -22.55
C LEU A 227 2.76 -12.59 -22.88
N SER A 228 1.85 -13.54 -22.66
CA SER A 228 2.10 -14.95 -22.91
C SER A 228 1.87 -15.31 -24.38
N ASP A 229 2.91 -15.85 -25.01
CA ASP A 229 2.87 -16.47 -26.34
C ASP A 229 2.85 -17.99 -26.21
N HIS A 230 2.02 -18.64 -27.01
CA HIS A 230 1.87 -20.08 -26.97
C HIS A 230 2.15 -20.70 -28.33
N ARG A 231 2.77 -21.89 -28.34
CA ARG A 231 2.92 -22.65 -29.57
C ARG A 231 1.57 -22.93 -30.21
N LYS A 232 1.46 -22.72 -31.52
CA LYS A 232 0.23 -22.91 -32.29
C LYS A 232 -0.40 -24.29 -32.10
N ASP A 233 0.40 -25.35 -32.09
CA ASP A 233 -0.07 -26.72 -31.89
C ASP A 233 -0.64 -26.99 -30.48
N LYS A 234 -0.30 -26.15 -29.49
CA LYS A 234 -0.79 -26.25 -28.11
C LYS A 234 -1.93 -25.30 -27.80
N TRP A 235 -2.13 -24.27 -28.62
CA TRP A 235 -3.09 -23.21 -28.38
C TRP A 235 -4.54 -23.70 -28.19
N PRO A 236 -5.08 -24.64 -29.00
CA PRO A 236 -6.44 -25.13 -28.79
C PRO A 236 -6.67 -25.72 -27.38
N GLY A 237 -5.71 -26.49 -26.88
CA GLY A 237 -5.76 -27.08 -25.54
C GLY A 237 -5.63 -26.03 -24.43
N ILE A 238 -4.71 -25.06 -24.60
CA ILE A 238 -4.53 -23.95 -23.64
C ILE A 238 -5.80 -23.09 -23.56
N LYS A 239 -6.37 -22.72 -24.72
CA LYS A 239 -7.60 -21.94 -24.81
C LYS A 239 -8.77 -22.67 -24.16
N ALA A 240 -8.93 -23.97 -24.43
CA ALA A 240 -9.95 -24.79 -23.79
C ALA A 240 -9.76 -24.84 -22.26
N GLY A 241 -8.52 -25.00 -21.79
CA GLY A 241 -8.18 -24.94 -20.37
C GLY A 241 -8.53 -23.59 -19.73
N TRP A 242 -8.19 -22.48 -20.39
CA TRP A 242 -8.56 -21.13 -19.93
C TRP A 242 -10.07 -20.91 -19.86
N GLN A 243 -10.83 -21.48 -20.79
CA GLN A 243 -12.29 -21.40 -20.80
C GLN A 243 -12.95 -22.29 -19.72
N ALA A 244 -12.27 -23.35 -19.27
CA ALA A 244 -12.75 -24.23 -18.22
C ALA A 244 -12.45 -23.69 -16.80
N GLU A 245 -11.50 -22.77 -16.67
CA GLU A 245 -11.07 -22.21 -15.38
C GLU A 245 -11.72 -20.82 -15.12
N PRO A 246 -12.44 -20.63 -14.00
CA PRO A 246 -13.14 -19.38 -13.68
C PRO A 246 -12.25 -18.13 -13.70
N ASP A 247 -11.02 -18.22 -13.17
CA ASP A 247 -10.06 -17.12 -13.14
C ASP A 247 -9.69 -16.62 -14.54
N PHE A 248 -9.44 -17.56 -15.46
CA PHE A 248 -9.07 -17.25 -16.84
C PHE A 248 -10.28 -16.83 -17.67
N THR A 249 -11.48 -17.36 -17.36
CA THR A 249 -12.72 -16.91 -17.99
C THR A 249 -12.94 -15.40 -17.78
N GLY A 250 -12.70 -14.88 -16.57
CA GLY A 250 -12.77 -13.44 -16.32
C GLY A 250 -11.73 -12.64 -17.12
N LEU A 251 -10.51 -13.17 -17.31
CA LEU A 251 -9.47 -12.51 -18.11
C LEU A 251 -9.80 -12.52 -19.61
N LEU A 252 -10.37 -13.61 -20.10
CA LEU A 252 -10.88 -13.71 -21.47
C LEU A 252 -12.02 -12.72 -21.73
N THR A 253 -12.91 -12.51 -20.74
CA THR A 253 -13.94 -11.47 -20.82
C THR A 253 -13.33 -10.07 -20.90
N ILE A 254 -12.29 -9.79 -20.11
CA ILE A 254 -11.54 -8.52 -20.19
C ILE A 254 -10.93 -8.35 -21.58
N GLU A 255 -10.18 -9.35 -22.08
CA GLU A 255 -9.53 -9.32 -23.40
C GLU A 255 -10.56 -9.08 -24.53
N SER A 256 -11.66 -9.84 -24.52
CA SER A 256 -12.77 -9.71 -25.48
C SER A 256 -13.42 -8.32 -25.41
N ARG A 257 -13.60 -7.77 -24.21
CA ARG A 257 -14.16 -6.42 -24.07
C ARG A 257 -13.20 -5.36 -24.61
N LEU A 258 -11.89 -5.47 -24.35
CA LEU A 258 -10.89 -4.57 -24.91
C LEU A 258 -10.87 -4.63 -26.45
N GLN A 259 -11.06 -5.81 -27.04
CA GLN A 259 -11.22 -5.97 -28.49
C GLN A 259 -12.47 -5.26 -29.01
N SER A 260 -13.61 -5.44 -28.34
CA SER A 260 -14.87 -4.78 -28.73
C SER A 260 -14.83 -3.25 -28.62
N LEU A 261 -13.95 -2.72 -27.77
CA LEU A 261 -13.70 -1.29 -27.61
C LEU A 261 -12.66 -0.76 -28.63
N GLY A 262 -12.13 -1.61 -29.50
CA GLY A 262 -11.11 -1.25 -30.49
C GLY A 262 -9.76 -0.90 -29.86
N LEU A 263 -9.46 -1.39 -28.66
CA LEU A 263 -8.22 -1.10 -27.95
C LEU A 263 -7.12 -2.10 -28.30
N ILE A 264 -7.48 -3.34 -28.58
CA ILE A 264 -6.57 -4.41 -29.01
C ILE A 264 -7.19 -5.25 -30.14
N GLY A 265 -6.36 -5.93 -30.92
CA GLY A 265 -6.78 -6.93 -31.90
C GLY A 265 -7.08 -8.32 -31.30
N PRO A 266 -7.62 -9.24 -32.11
CA PRO A 266 -7.64 -10.66 -31.76
C PRO A 266 -6.21 -11.20 -31.63
N ARG A 267 -6.03 -12.27 -30.85
CA ARG A 267 -4.75 -13.01 -30.85
C ARG A 267 -4.47 -13.53 -32.26
N GLU A 268 -3.30 -13.20 -32.80
CA GLU A 268 -2.87 -13.62 -34.13
C GLU A 268 -2.54 -15.10 -34.14
N ASP A 269 -3.03 -15.81 -35.15
CA ASP A 269 -2.65 -17.19 -35.44
C ASP A 269 -1.41 -17.20 -36.34
N GLY A 270 -0.26 -16.83 -35.77
CA GLY A 270 1.02 -16.77 -36.46
C GLY A 270 1.50 -18.15 -36.95
N ILE A 271 2.63 -18.17 -37.68
CA ILE A 271 3.17 -19.42 -38.30
C ILE A 271 3.55 -20.45 -37.22
N LEU A 272 4.12 -20.00 -36.08
CA LEU A 272 4.61 -20.88 -35.00
C LEU A 272 3.95 -20.60 -33.64
N LEU A 273 3.53 -19.37 -33.40
CA LEU A 273 3.01 -18.90 -32.11
C LEU A 273 1.62 -18.26 -32.28
N ASN A 274 0.77 -18.46 -31.29
CA ASN A 274 -0.47 -17.74 -31.07
C ASN A 274 -0.27 -16.75 -29.91
N GLY A 275 -0.61 -15.48 -30.13
CA GLY A 275 -0.39 -14.42 -29.14
C GLY A 275 -0.96 -13.08 -29.59
N LEU A 276 -0.95 -12.09 -28.70
CA LEU A 276 -1.26 -10.71 -29.06
C LEU A 276 -0.08 -10.06 -29.80
N THR A 277 -0.36 -9.08 -30.67
CA THR A 277 0.70 -8.29 -31.31
C THR A 277 1.52 -7.54 -30.26
N SER A 278 2.74 -7.11 -30.62
CA SER A 278 3.55 -6.26 -29.73
C SER A 278 2.83 -4.97 -29.33
N THR A 279 2.05 -4.39 -30.26
CA THR A 279 1.24 -3.19 -30.00
C THR A 279 0.11 -3.48 -29.01
N ASP A 280 -0.61 -4.58 -29.18
CA ASP A 280 -1.70 -4.97 -28.28
C ASP A 280 -1.18 -5.31 -26.88
N LYS A 281 -0.04 -6.00 -26.79
CA LYS A 281 0.68 -6.24 -25.53
C LYS A 281 1.02 -4.93 -24.84
N ALA A 282 1.57 -3.96 -25.58
CA ALA A 282 1.87 -2.63 -25.05
C ALA A 282 0.62 -1.90 -24.56
N THR A 283 -0.52 -2.04 -25.24
CA THR A 283 -1.80 -1.49 -24.77
C THR A 283 -2.22 -2.11 -23.43
N VAL A 284 -2.18 -3.43 -23.26
CA VAL A 284 -2.55 -4.07 -21.99
C VAL A 284 -1.58 -3.70 -20.86
N VAL A 285 -0.28 -3.60 -21.17
CA VAL A 285 0.72 -3.06 -20.23
C VAL A 285 0.39 -1.61 -19.83
N GLY A 286 -0.05 -0.79 -20.78
CA GLY A 286 -0.48 0.58 -20.52
C GLY A 286 -1.77 0.68 -19.69
N VAL A 287 -2.72 -0.27 -19.81
CA VAL A 287 -3.86 -0.39 -18.89
C VAL A 287 -3.38 -0.63 -17.46
N TYR A 288 -2.45 -1.57 -17.27
CA TYR A 288 -1.86 -1.82 -15.95
C TYR A 288 -1.17 -0.57 -15.39
N ALA A 289 -0.32 0.09 -16.18
CA ALA A 289 0.37 1.31 -15.78
C ALA A 289 -0.61 2.44 -15.40
N TYR A 290 -1.71 2.59 -16.14
CA TYR A 290 -2.75 3.56 -15.83
C TYR A 290 -3.48 3.24 -14.51
N THR A 291 -3.83 1.99 -14.26
CA THR A 291 -4.45 1.59 -12.97
C THR A 291 -3.49 1.74 -11.79
N ALA A 292 -2.19 1.50 -11.98
CA ALA A 292 -1.18 1.79 -10.97
C ALA A 292 -1.12 3.30 -10.66
N ALA A 293 -1.12 4.14 -11.69
CA ALA A 293 -1.15 5.59 -11.52
C ALA A 293 -2.41 6.09 -10.79
N LEU A 294 -3.58 5.49 -11.01
CA LEU A 294 -4.79 5.81 -10.25
C LEU A 294 -4.66 5.44 -8.77
N LYS A 295 -4.10 4.25 -8.49
CA LYS A 295 -3.85 3.79 -7.11
C LYS A 295 -2.87 4.74 -6.40
N ASP A 296 -1.80 5.13 -7.07
CA ASP A 296 -0.80 6.07 -6.56
C ASP A 296 -1.39 7.47 -6.36
N ALA A 297 -2.26 7.93 -7.27
CA ALA A 297 -2.96 9.20 -7.14
C ALA A 297 -3.84 9.22 -5.89
N LEU A 298 -4.60 8.16 -5.60
CA LEU A 298 -5.41 8.06 -4.38
C LEU A 298 -4.55 7.95 -3.11
N ALA A 299 -3.49 7.13 -3.13
CA ALA A 299 -2.55 7.04 -2.01
C ALA A 299 -1.85 8.39 -1.73
N GLY A 300 -1.59 9.16 -2.78
CA GLY A 300 -1.00 10.50 -2.73
C GLY A 300 -2.01 11.63 -2.46
N ALA A 301 -3.32 11.39 -2.57
CA ALA A 301 -4.35 12.42 -2.51
C ALA A 301 -4.52 13.01 -1.12
N ASN A 302 -4.63 14.34 -1.01
CA ASN A 302 -4.92 15.10 0.20
C ASN A 302 -6.40 15.49 0.24
N PRO A 303 -7.26 14.75 0.99
CA PRO A 303 -8.66 15.09 1.11
C PRO A 303 -8.80 16.48 1.72
N THR A 304 -9.43 17.38 0.97
CA THR A 304 -9.63 18.77 1.35
C THR A 304 -11.13 19.06 1.33
N PRO A 305 -11.85 18.82 2.44
CA PRO A 305 -13.20 19.33 2.63
C PRO A 305 -13.24 20.84 2.38
N THR A 306 -14.22 21.31 1.61
CA THR A 306 -14.41 22.74 1.29
C THR A 306 -15.89 23.07 1.21
N GLN A 307 -16.26 24.31 1.48
CA GLN A 307 -17.65 24.77 1.35
C GLN A 307 -18.04 25.08 -0.10
N ALA A 308 -17.06 25.35 -0.97
CA ALA A 308 -17.30 25.79 -2.35
C ALA A 308 -17.27 24.62 -3.35
N GLY A 309 -17.96 24.79 -4.47
CA GLY A 309 -18.03 23.82 -5.56
C GLY A 309 -19.22 22.86 -5.48
N GLN A 310 -19.35 22.01 -6.49
CA GLN A 310 -20.47 21.05 -6.62
C GLN A 310 -19.99 19.61 -6.86
N THR A 311 -18.76 19.43 -7.33
CA THR A 311 -18.21 18.13 -7.71
C THR A 311 -16.84 17.93 -7.08
N VAL A 312 -16.49 16.67 -6.83
CA VAL A 312 -15.15 16.29 -6.38
C VAL A 312 -14.15 16.56 -7.50
N VAL A 313 -13.02 17.19 -7.16
CA VAL A 313 -11.95 17.51 -8.11
C VAL A 313 -10.61 17.07 -7.54
N TYR A 314 -9.79 16.40 -8.36
CA TYR A 314 -8.41 16.07 -8.02
C TYR A 314 -7.45 16.93 -8.83
N ASP A 315 -6.55 17.63 -8.15
CA ASP A 315 -5.44 18.33 -8.78
C ASP A 315 -4.16 17.49 -8.63
N PRO A 316 -3.58 16.94 -9.71
CA PRO A 316 -2.40 16.10 -9.64
C PRO A 316 -1.13 16.88 -9.27
N ALA A 317 -1.06 18.19 -9.52
CA ALA A 317 0.12 19.00 -9.22
C ALA A 317 0.26 19.24 -7.72
N THR A 318 -0.85 19.57 -7.05
CA THR A 318 -0.87 19.79 -5.59
C THR A 318 -1.29 18.54 -4.81
N LYS A 319 -1.73 17.48 -5.50
CA LYS A 319 -2.35 16.27 -4.96
C LYS A 319 -3.61 16.54 -4.13
N ARG A 320 -4.22 17.72 -4.24
CA ARG A 320 -5.44 18.06 -3.48
C ARG A 320 -6.64 17.34 -4.09
N LEU A 321 -7.41 16.67 -3.23
CA LEU A 321 -8.71 16.12 -3.54
C LEU A 321 -9.77 17.03 -2.90
N LEU A 322 -10.25 18.00 -3.67
CA LEU A 322 -11.26 18.96 -3.23
C LEU A 322 -12.62 18.27 -3.11
N LEU A 323 -13.21 18.36 -1.92
CA LEU A 323 -14.46 17.69 -1.56
C LEU A 323 -15.48 18.75 -1.12
N PRO A 324 -16.30 19.29 -2.05
CA PRO A 324 -17.32 20.27 -1.70
C PRO A 324 -18.34 19.73 -0.71
N HIS A 325 -18.83 20.58 0.20
CA HIS A 325 -19.90 20.22 1.13
C HIS A 325 -21.17 19.70 0.42
N ALA A 326 -21.39 20.14 -0.83
CA ALA A 326 -22.49 19.67 -1.68
C ALA A 326 -22.50 18.14 -1.91
N VAL A 327 -21.33 17.47 -1.85
CA VAL A 327 -21.23 16.01 -2.02
C VAL A 327 -21.37 15.23 -0.71
N ALA A 328 -21.42 15.93 0.43
CA ALA A 328 -21.51 15.30 1.74
C ALA A 328 -22.89 14.69 1.99
N GLY A 329 -22.92 13.50 2.61
CA GLY A 329 -24.16 12.76 2.84
C GLY A 329 -24.69 12.02 1.61
N ALA A 330 -23.87 11.84 0.56
CA ALA A 330 -24.22 10.98 -0.58
C ALA A 330 -24.18 9.48 -0.22
N GLY A 331 -23.55 9.12 0.90
CA GLY A 331 -23.21 7.74 1.26
C GLY A 331 -21.81 7.37 0.76
N ALA A 332 -21.18 6.41 1.45
CA ALA A 332 -19.79 6.03 1.19
C ALA A 332 -19.56 5.55 -0.26
N VAL A 333 -20.45 4.69 -0.79
CA VAL A 333 -20.29 4.12 -2.14
C VAL A 333 -20.49 5.18 -3.25
N PRO A 334 -21.55 6.02 -3.24
CA PRO A 334 -21.68 7.10 -4.22
C PRO A 334 -20.55 8.14 -4.14
N LEU A 335 -20.09 8.51 -2.94
CA LEU A 335 -18.98 9.45 -2.79
C LEU A 335 -17.66 8.84 -3.29
N ALA A 336 -17.39 7.57 -3.00
CA ALA A 336 -16.22 6.87 -3.52
C ALA A 336 -16.20 6.86 -5.06
N LYS A 337 -17.36 6.66 -5.71
CA LYS A 337 -17.46 6.75 -7.16
C LYS A 337 -17.07 8.15 -7.67
N GLN A 338 -17.54 9.22 -7.04
CA GLN A 338 -17.14 10.58 -7.42
C GLN A 338 -15.64 10.83 -7.24
N ILE A 339 -15.03 10.28 -6.19
CA ILE A 339 -13.59 10.34 -5.97
C ILE A 339 -12.84 9.62 -7.10
N ILE A 340 -13.25 8.39 -7.44
CA ILE A 340 -12.64 7.61 -8.52
C ILE A 340 -12.79 8.34 -9.87
N ASP A 341 -13.96 8.88 -10.18
CA ASP A 341 -14.23 9.62 -11.42
C ASP A 341 -13.37 10.90 -11.50
N ALA A 342 -13.16 11.60 -10.38
CA ALA A 342 -12.26 12.75 -10.31
C ALA A 342 -10.79 12.35 -10.57
N LEU A 343 -10.33 11.24 -9.98
CA LEU A 343 -8.99 10.69 -10.23
C LEU A 343 -8.81 10.26 -11.69
N ILE A 344 -9.81 9.58 -12.27
CA ILE A 344 -9.80 9.18 -13.69
C ILE A 344 -9.71 10.39 -14.60
N THR A 345 -10.46 11.44 -14.30
CA THR A 345 -10.47 12.67 -15.10
C THR A 345 -9.11 13.33 -15.12
N ALA A 346 -8.47 13.44 -13.94
CA ALA A 346 -7.22 14.14 -13.74
C ALA A 346 -5.96 13.31 -14.09
N THR A 347 -6.04 11.98 -14.08
CA THR A 347 -4.90 11.11 -14.37
C THR A 347 -4.61 11.07 -15.87
N PRO A 348 -3.39 11.42 -16.31
CA PRO A 348 -3.05 11.43 -17.72
C PRO A 348 -3.05 10.00 -18.30
N VAL A 349 -3.49 9.89 -19.54
CA VAL A 349 -3.38 8.65 -20.32
C VAL A 349 -1.92 8.47 -20.75
N PRO A 350 -1.32 7.28 -20.60
CA PRO A 350 0.02 7.02 -21.12
C PRO A 350 0.10 7.32 -22.62
N ALA A 351 1.13 8.05 -23.06
CA ALA A 351 1.26 8.51 -24.44
C ALA A 351 1.27 7.38 -25.49
N THR A 352 1.62 6.18 -25.07
CA THR A 352 1.65 4.96 -25.90
C THR A 352 0.27 4.33 -26.11
N MET A 353 -0.78 4.81 -25.44
CA MET A 353 -2.11 4.21 -25.51
C MET A 353 -2.90 4.66 -26.74
N PRO A 354 -3.78 3.80 -27.29
CA PRO A 354 -4.72 4.20 -28.34
C PRO A 354 -5.59 5.38 -27.89
N LYS A 355 -5.89 6.32 -28.80
CA LYS A 355 -6.74 7.49 -28.50
C LYS A 355 -8.10 7.10 -27.89
N ALA A 356 -8.68 5.99 -28.35
CA ALA A 356 -9.94 5.46 -27.85
C ALA A 356 -9.89 5.10 -26.34
N PHE A 357 -8.71 4.80 -25.78
CA PHE A 357 -8.58 4.49 -24.35
C PHE A 357 -9.09 5.63 -23.46
N ALA A 358 -8.83 6.88 -23.84
CA ALA A 358 -9.25 8.06 -23.08
C ALA A 358 -10.78 8.12 -22.87
N LEU A 359 -11.55 7.60 -23.82
CA LEU A 359 -13.02 7.55 -23.80
C LEU A 359 -13.57 6.42 -22.92
N HIS A 360 -12.75 5.41 -22.62
CA HIS A 360 -13.18 4.17 -21.96
C HIS A 360 -12.56 3.94 -20.58
N ARG A 361 -11.83 4.93 -20.03
CA ARG A 361 -11.09 4.81 -18.76
C ARG A 361 -11.95 4.27 -17.60
N SER A 362 -13.12 4.88 -17.35
CA SER A 362 -14.04 4.41 -16.30
C SER A 362 -14.59 3.02 -16.59
N THR A 363 -15.02 2.76 -17.83
CA THR A 363 -15.51 1.44 -18.25
C THR A 363 -14.47 0.34 -18.05
N ILE A 364 -13.19 0.63 -18.27
CA ILE A 364 -12.10 -0.34 -18.10
C ILE A 364 -11.85 -0.62 -16.62
N VAL A 365 -11.86 0.39 -15.76
CA VAL A 365 -11.74 0.20 -14.30
C VAL A 365 -12.89 -0.68 -13.79
N ASP A 366 -14.12 -0.36 -14.16
CA ASP A 366 -15.30 -1.14 -13.76
C ASP A 366 -15.24 -2.58 -14.30
N LEU A 367 -14.80 -2.76 -15.55
CA LEU A 367 -14.63 -4.07 -16.18
C LEU A 367 -13.64 -4.95 -15.42
N LEU A 368 -12.52 -4.39 -14.98
CA LEU A 368 -11.49 -5.09 -14.23
C LEU A 368 -12.03 -5.57 -12.88
N VAL A 369 -12.74 -4.71 -12.13
CA VAL A 369 -13.33 -5.07 -10.85
C VAL A 369 -14.46 -6.10 -11.01
N ALA A 370 -15.31 -5.94 -12.03
CA ALA A 370 -16.41 -6.86 -12.29
C ALA A 370 -15.93 -8.28 -12.68
N ASN A 371 -14.71 -8.41 -13.19
CA ASN A 371 -14.11 -9.68 -13.59
C ASN A 371 -12.90 -10.05 -12.73
N ASP A 372 -12.86 -9.59 -11.49
CA ASP A 372 -11.86 -9.98 -10.50
C ASP A 372 -11.86 -11.50 -10.26
N ARG A 373 -10.83 -12.02 -9.57
CA ARG A 373 -10.74 -13.44 -9.21
C ARG A 373 -11.98 -13.85 -8.39
N PRO A 374 -12.59 -15.03 -8.62
CA PRO A 374 -13.87 -15.41 -8.02
C PRO A 374 -13.85 -15.38 -6.48
N THR A 375 -12.77 -15.85 -5.84
CA THR A 375 -12.66 -15.84 -4.38
C THR A 375 -12.66 -14.41 -3.84
N GLU A 376 -11.86 -13.52 -4.43
CA GLU A 376 -11.85 -12.12 -4.03
C GLU A 376 -13.15 -11.40 -4.39
N LEU A 377 -13.74 -11.66 -5.56
CA LEU A 377 -15.04 -11.11 -5.95
C LEU A 377 -16.15 -11.52 -4.96
N ALA A 378 -16.14 -12.78 -4.50
CA ALA A 378 -17.05 -13.26 -3.46
C ALA A 378 -16.84 -12.53 -2.12
N ALA A 379 -15.58 -12.22 -1.76
CA ALA A 379 -15.25 -11.43 -0.57
C ALA A 379 -15.65 -9.94 -0.70
N LEU A 380 -15.64 -9.39 -1.91
CA LEU A 380 -16.04 -8.00 -2.18
C LEU A 380 -17.55 -7.78 -2.05
N GLY A 381 -18.38 -8.80 -2.24
CA GLY A 381 -19.85 -8.69 -2.13
C GLY A 381 -20.32 -8.19 -0.75
N PRO A 382 -20.01 -8.92 0.33
CA PRO A 382 -20.31 -8.47 1.70
C PRO A 382 -19.67 -7.13 2.05
N LEU A 383 -18.45 -6.87 1.57
CA LEU A 383 -17.75 -5.61 1.79
C LEU A 383 -18.48 -4.43 1.16
N ARG A 384 -18.91 -4.56 -0.11
CA ARG A 384 -19.73 -3.56 -0.79
C ARG A 384 -21.05 -3.32 -0.04
N ALA A 385 -21.71 -4.38 0.40
CA ALA A 385 -22.95 -4.27 1.18
C ALA A 385 -22.73 -3.50 2.50
N LEU A 386 -21.62 -3.74 3.18
CA LEU A 386 -21.25 -3.03 4.41
C LEU A 386 -21.02 -1.54 4.17
N PHE A 387 -20.26 -1.17 3.13
CA PHE A 387 -20.06 0.23 2.78
C PHE A 387 -21.35 0.91 2.34
N ALA A 388 -22.21 0.21 1.59
CA ALA A 388 -23.52 0.71 1.19
C ALA A 388 -24.49 0.88 2.37
N ALA A 389 -24.38 0.03 3.40
CA ALA A 389 -25.18 0.10 4.62
C ALA A 389 -24.65 1.13 5.63
N THR A 390 -23.47 1.72 5.40
CA THR A 390 -22.96 2.80 6.26
C THR A 390 -23.91 4.00 6.14
N PRO A 391 -24.52 4.48 7.24
CA PRO A 391 -25.47 5.58 7.18
C PRO A 391 -24.85 6.81 6.54
N ALA A 392 -25.51 7.33 5.51
CA ALA A 392 -25.15 8.59 4.92
C ALA A 392 -25.31 9.69 5.98
N THR A 393 -24.22 10.40 6.26
CA THR A 393 -24.18 11.46 7.25
C THR A 393 -23.87 12.76 6.54
N ARG A 394 -24.73 13.75 6.71
CA ARG A 394 -24.55 15.08 6.14
C ARG A 394 -24.08 16.03 7.25
N PRO A 395 -22.77 16.24 7.41
CA PRO A 395 -22.26 17.22 8.36
C PRO A 395 -22.79 18.61 8.02
N THR A 396 -22.86 19.51 9.00
CA THR A 396 -23.09 20.94 8.72
C THR A 396 -21.89 21.55 7.99
N PRO A 397 -22.02 22.70 7.31
CA PRO A 397 -20.87 23.38 6.70
C PRO A 397 -19.75 23.70 7.68
N ALA A 398 -20.08 23.96 8.95
CA ALA A 398 -19.10 24.17 10.02
C ALA A 398 -18.36 22.87 10.35
N GLN A 399 -19.08 21.76 10.59
CA GLN A 399 -18.48 20.45 10.84
C GLN A 399 -17.59 19.97 9.67
N TRP A 400 -17.96 20.31 8.43
CA TRP A 400 -17.15 20.01 7.25
C TRP A 400 -15.85 20.81 7.21
N GLN A 401 -15.91 22.08 7.62
CA GLN A 401 -14.74 22.93 7.74
C GLN A 401 -13.84 22.50 8.91
N ASP A 402 -14.42 22.11 10.05
CA ASP A 402 -13.70 21.57 11.20
C ASP A 402 -12.95 20.29 10.82
N LEU A 403 -13.60 19.40 10.05
CA LEU A 403 -12.94 18.21 9.50
C LEU A 403 -11.75 18.58 8.59
N ALA A 404 -11.85 19.66 7.80
CA ALA A 404 -10.71 20.13 7.01
C ALA A 404 -9.51 20.48 7.90
N PHE A 405 -9.76 21.17 9.01
CA PHE A 405 -8.72 21.51 9.98
C PHE A 405 -8.17 20.27 10.69
N ASP A 406 -9.02 19.33 11.11
CA ASP A 406 -8.59 18.07 11.75
C ASP A 406 -7.67 17.25 10.85
N LEU A 407 -7.94 17.22 9.54
CA LEU A 407 -7.09 16.53 8.55
C LEU A 407 -5.73 17.22 8.37
N LEU A 408 -5.68 18.54 8.47
CA LEU A 408 -4.43 19.31 8.45
C LEU A 408 -3.64 19.11 9.74
N ILE A 409 -4.30 19.16 10.90
CA ILE A 409 -3.72 18.88 12.23
C ILE A 409 -3.10 17.48 12.25
N ALA A 410 -3.83 16.47 11.75
CA ALA A 410 -3.35 15.11 11.67
C ALA A 410 -2.08 14.99 10.79
N ALA A 411 -2.06 15.70 9.65
CA ALA A 411 -0.91 15.69 8.75
C ALA A 411 0.35 16.35 9.36
N ILE A 412 0.22 17.52 9.99
CA ILE A 412 1.36 18.21 10.62
C ILE A 412 1.85 17.47 11.89
N THR A 413 0.93 16.86 12.64
CA THR A 413 1.27 16.03 13.80
C THR A 413 2.06 14.79 13.36
N ASP A 414 1.67 14.15 12.24
CA ASP A 414 2.44 13.03 11.68
C ASP A 414 3.84 13.45 11.24
N ILE A 415 3.97 14.57 10.51
CA ILE A 415 5.27 15.10 10.09
C ILE A 415 6.18 15.31 11.30
N SER A 416 5.72 16.06 12.30
CA SER A 416 6.52 16.37 13.48
C SER A 416 6.88 15.10 14.28
N GLY A 417 5.93 14.17 14.47
CA GLY A 417 6.21 12.91 15.16
C GLY A 417 7.16 11.99 14.39
N ARG A 418 7.11 11.98 13.04
CA ARG A 418 8.09 11.25 12.22
C ARG A 418 9.48 11.83 12.40
N TRP A 419 9.61 13.16 12.50
CA TRP A 419 10.90 13.80 12.75
C TRP A 419 11.49 13.44 14.10
N GLU A 420 10.68 13.44 15.17
CA GLU A 420 11.13 12.99 16.50
C GLU A 420 11.68 11.55 16.46
N ARG A 421 10.98 10.65 15.77
CA ARG A 421 11.45 9.25 15.60
C ARG A 421 12.68 9.15 14.72
N THR A 422 12.74 9.92 13.64
CA THR A 422 13.92 10.02 12.76
C THR A 422 15.14 10.51 13.53
N ALA A 423 14.98 11.47 14.44
CA ALA A 423 16.05 11.94 15.32
C ALA A 423 16.61 10.81 16.20
N VAL A 424 15.73 10.05 16.87
CA VAL A 424 16.13 8.89 17.67
C VAL A 424 16.86 7.85 16.81
N ARG A 425 16.31 7.52 15.63
CA ARG A 425 16.93 6.56 14.70
C ARG A 425 18.27 7.05 14.16
N ALA A 426 18.42 8.35 13.92
CA ALA A 426 19.67 8.93 13.45
C ALA A 426 20.77 8.81 14.51
N VAL A 427 20.43 9.03 15.79
CA VAL A 427 21.36 8.80 16.91
C VAL A 427 21.74 7.33 17.00
N ASP A 428 20.76 6.43 17.00
CA ASP A 428 20.99 4.97 17.05
C ASP A 428 21.89 4.50 15.89
N ALA A 429 21.61 4.94 14.66
CA ALA A 429 22.41 4.59 13.48
C ALA A 429 23.82 5.19 13.53
N ALA A 430 23.99 6.36 14.15
CA ALA A 430 25.29 7.02 14.23
C ALA A 430 26.27 6.28 15.14
N ILE A 431 25.77 5.71 16.24
CA ILE A 431 26.55 4.89 17.18
C ILE A 431 26.53 3.40 16.82
N GLY A 432 25.62 3.00 15.94
CA GLY A 432 25.40 1.63 15.51
C GLY A 432 26.37 1.10 14.44
N PRO A 433 26.07 -0.09 13.88
CA PRO A 433 26.85 -0.73 12.83
C PRO A 433 27.04 0.17 11.60
N ALA A 434 28.21 0.05 10.96
CA ALA A 434 28.58 0.91 9.83
C ALA A 434 27.57 0.90 8.67
N ALA A 435 26.85 -0.20 8.45
CA ALA A 435 25.94 -0.32 7.35
C ALA A 435 24.53 0.25 7.60
N GLU A 436 24.22 0.72 8.82
CA GLU A 436 23.03 1.57 9.05
C GLU A 436 23.29 3.05 8.68
N ARG A 437 24.56 3.46 8.58
CA ARG A 437 24.97 4.86 8.35
C ARG A 437 24.65 5.40 6.96
N PRO A 438 24.65 4.64 5.84
CA PRO A 438 24.36 5.19 4.52
C PRO A 438 22.99 5.84 4.41
N ALA A 439 21.98 5.35 5.15
CA ALA A 439 20.64 5.94 5.17
C ALA A 439 20.62 7.39 5.71
N LEU A 440 21.60 7.76 6.55
CA LEU A 440 21.77 9.12 7.06
C LEU A 440 22.27 10.07 5.98
N ALA A 441 22.98 9.56 4.97
CA ALA A 441 23.63 10.39 3.97
C ALA A 441 22.62 11.13 3.08
N THR A 442 21.37 10.67 2.94
CA THR A 442 20.33 11.25 2.07
C THR A 442 19.12 11.79 2.84
N LEU A 443 19.21 11.83 4.17
CA LEU A 443 18.07 12.16 5.03
C LEU A 443 17.61 13.62 4.88
N ASP A 444 18.52 14.53 4.51
CA ASP A 444 18.26 15.94 4.20
C ASP A 444 17.16 16.14 3.15
N GLN A 445 17.10 15.28 2.13
CA GLN A 445 16.11 15.37 1.05
C GLN A 445 14.69 15.09 1.56
N ALA A 446 14.51 14.03 2.35
CA ALA A 446 13.22 13.69 2.94
C ALA A 446 12.74 14.78 3.92
N LEU A 447 13.66 15.35 4.71
CA LEU A 447 13.36 16.46 5.62
C LEU A 447 12.99 17.73 4.85
N ALA A 448 13.66 18.02 3.73
CA ALA A 448 13.33 19.16 2.88
C ALA A 448 11.88 19.11 2.37
N GLU A 449 11.43 17.95 1.88
CA GLU A 449 10.05 17.76 1.42
C GLU A 449 9.02 17.94 2.55
N ASP A 450 9.33 17.43 3.73
CA ASP A 450 8.46 17.58 4.90
C ASP A 450 8.33 19.03 5.36
N ILE A 451 9.39 19.84 5.28
CA ILE A 451 9.32 21.29 5.56
C ILE A 451 8.36 21.98 4.58
N ASP A 452 8.46 21.68 3.29
CA ASP A 452 7.60 22.32 2.28
C ASP A 452 6.12 21.97 2.51
N ARG A 453 5.84 20.71 2.86
CA ARG A 453 4.49 20.26 3.23
C ARG A 453 4.00 20.96 4.50
N ALA A 454 4.83 21.03 5.55
CA ALA A 454 4.49 21.70 6.79
C ALA A 454 4.23 23.20 6.59
N ALA A 455 5.06 23.87 5.78
CA ALA A 455 4.90 25.27 5.43
C ALA A 455 3.60 25.53 4.65
N ALA A 456 3.22 24.62 3.75
CA ALA A 456 1.93 24.69 3.05
C ALA A 456 0.75 24.55 4.04
N ILE A 457 0.82 23.59 4.99
CA ILE A 457 -0.20 23.42 6.03
C ILE A 457 -0.35 24.68 6.87
N ARG A 458 0.76 25.31 7.30
CA ARG A 458 0.73 26.53 8.13
C ARG A 458 -0.05 27.69 7.49
N LYS A 459 0.00 27.81 6.16
CA LYS A 459 -0.75 28.85 5.44
C LYS A 459 -2.26 28.67 5.60
N GLU A 460 -2.72 27.43 5.78
CA GLU A 460 -4.12 27.06 5.97
C GLU A 460 -4.48 26.92 7.46
N LEU A 461 -3.49 26.64 8.33
CA LEU A 461 -3.64 26.44 9.78
C LEU A 461 -2.55 27.22 10.55
N PRO A 462 -2.82 28.46 10.99
CA PRO A 462 -1.81 29.30 11.65
C PRO A 462 -1.26 28.72 12.95
N SER A 463 -2.12 28.09 13.77
CA SER A 463 -1.79 27.53 15.09
C SER A 463 -1.01 26.20 14.98
N THR A 464 0.26 26.27 14.56
CA THR A 464 1.15 25.11 14.34
C THR A 464 2.53 25.26 15.00
N GLU A 465 2.73 26.28 15.85
CA GLU A 465 4.05 26.61 16.40
C GLU A 465 4.63 25.50 17.27
N GLN A 466 3.80 24.64 17.86
CA GLN A 466 4.28 23.52 18.68
C GLN A 466 4.92 22.44 17.81
N GLU A 467 4.32 22.12 16.67
CA GLU A 467 4.80 21.11 15.72
C GLU A 467 6.09 21.56 15.05
N PHE A 468 6.19 22.83 14.64
CA PHE A 468 7.44 23.40 14.13
C PHE A 468 8.55 23.41 15.18
N ARG A 469 8.23 23.64 16.46
CA ARG A 469 9.20 23.51 17.56
C ARG A 469 9.71 22.07 17.71
N LYS A 470 8.84 21.07 17.67
CA LYS A 470 9.24 19.64 17.68
C LYS A 470 10.14 19.31 16.50
N MET A 471 9.77 19.78 15.29
CA MET A 471 10.60 19.60 14.09
C MET A 471 11.97 20.25 14.23
N SER A 472 12.07 21.46 14.80
CA SER A 472 13.36 22.12 15.06
C SER A 472 14.24 21.30 16.00
N ILE A 473 13.70 20.85 17.14
CA ILE A 473 14.45 20.04 18.12
C ILE A 473 14.94 18.73 17.48
N ALA A 474 14.07 18.07 16.72
CA ALA A 474 14.42 16.86 15.99
C ALA A 474 15.52 17.13 14.95
N LEU A 475 15.44 18.24 14.20
CA LEU A 475 16.46 18.62 13.22
C LEU A 475 17.82 18.85 13.85
N ASP A 476 17.87 19.52 15.00
CA ASP A 476 19.13 19.75 15.73
C ASP A 476 19.76 18.43 16.15
N THR A 477 18.95 17.49 16.63
CA THR A 477 19.38 16.14 17.01
C THR A 477 19.90 15.35 15.80
N VAL A 478 19.16 15.37 14.68
CA VAL A 478 19.60 14.72 13.43
C VAL A 478 20.90 15.37 12.94
N THR A 479 20.99 16.70 12.95
CA THR A 479 22.17 17.43 12.49
C THR A 479 23.40 17.03 13.28
N ALA A 480 23.30 16.93 14.61
CA ALA A 480 24.39 16.47 15.46
C ALA A 480 24.85 15.05 15.11
N ALA A 481 23.91 14.13 14.89
CA ALA A 481 24.22 12.74 14.51
C ALA A 481 24.85 12.64 13.11
N VAL A 482 24.29 13.35 12.13
CA VAL A 482 24.70 13.25 10.72
C VAL A 482 26.01 13.98 10.45
N VAL A 483 26.18 15.22 10.94
CA VAL A 483 27.40 16.02 10.66
C VAL A 483 28.64 15.42 11.30
N THR A 484 28.48 14.70 12.42
CA THR A 484 29.58 13.94 13.04
C THR A 484 30.14 12.86 12.10
N LEU A 485 29.28 12.17 11.34
CA LEU A 485 29.66 11.11 10.41
C LEU A 485 29.92 11.62 8.98
N TYR A 486 29.23 12.69 8.58
CA TYR A 486 29.24 13.25 7.22
C TYR A 486 29.39 14.77 7.27
N PRO A 487 30.59 15.30 7.58
CA PRO A 487 30.81 16.75 7.71
C PRO A 487 30.42 17.56 6.47
N ALA A 488 30.55 16.97 5.28
CA ALA A 488 30.15 17.57 4.01
C ALA A 488 28.65 17.92 3.91
N ARG A 489 27.80 17.32 4.76
CA ARG A 489 26.35 17.61 4.77
C ARG A 489 25.97 18.81 5.63
N LYS A 490 26.90 19.40 6.39
CA LYS A 490 26.63 20.53 7.30
C LYS A 490 25.82 21.67 6.66
N ALA A 491 26.23 22.14 5.49
CA ALA A 491 25.56 23.23 4.78
C ALA A 491 24.10 22.90 4.41
N ALA A 492 23.80 21.64 4.07
CA ALA A 492 22.44 21.22 3.75
C ALA A 492 21.53 21.30 4.99
N TYR A 493 22.02 20.86 6.16
CA TYR A 493 21.26 20.92 7.41
C TYR A 493 21.11 22.35 7.95
N GLU A 494 22.13 23.20 7.81
CA GLU A 494 22.01 24.63 8.12
C GLU A 494 20.93 25.30 7.24
N ALA A 495 20.85 24.96 5.96
CA ALA A 495 19.79 25.44 5.08
C ALA A 495 18.40 24.97 5.52
N LEU A 496 18.25 23.73 6.00
CA LEU A 496 16.99 23.24 6.58
C LEU A 496 16.60 24.00 7.85
N GLN A 497 17.55 24.30 8.74
CA GLN A 497 17.30 25.09 9.94
C GLN A 497 16.83 26.52 9.59
N GLN A 498 17.46 27.16 8.60
CA GLN A 498 17.02 28.48 8.12
C GLN A 498 15.62 28.45 7.52
N ARG A 499 15.24 27.37 6.83
CA ARG A 499 13.87 27.21 6.30
C ARG A 499 12.83 27.04 7.40
N LEU A 500 13.18 26.45 8.55
CA LEU A 500 12.28 26.31 9.70
C LEU A 500 12.16 27.58 10.54
N LYS A 501 13.21 28.40 10.59
CA LYS A 501 13.30 29.59 11.46
C LYS A 501 12.08 30.51 11.39
N PRO A 502 11.51 30.88 10.21
CA PRO A 502 10.34 31.77 10.13
C PRO A 502 9.09 31.24 10.86
N PHE A 503 9.08 29.94 11.17
CA PHE A 503 7.94 29.28 11.80
C PHE A 503 8.02 29.21 13.33
N LEU A 504 9.17 29.55 13.91
CA LEU A 504 9.41 29.48 15.35
C LEU A 504 9.06 30.81 16.05
N PRO A 505 8.57 30.76 17.30
CA PRO A 505 8.32 31.98 18.07
C PRO A 505 9.61 32.75 18.30
N GLY A 506 9.59 34.07 18.06
CA GLY A 506 10.75 34.95 18.22
C GLY A 506 11.63 35.12 16.98
N ALA A 507 11.24 34.58 15.81
CA ALA A 507 11.97 34.77 14.55
C ALA A 507 11.74 36.13 13.88
N GLY A 508 10.91 37.00 14.47
CA GLY A 508 10.72 38.39 14.08
C GLY A 508 11.32 39.31 15.14
N ILE A 509 12.56 39.75 14.89
CA ILE A 509 13.21 41.03 15.18
C ILE A 509 14.71 40.72 15.11
N LEU A 510 15.31 41.06 13.97
CA LEU A 510 16.52 41.88 13.88
C LEU A 510 16.51 42.56 12.51
#